data_AF-A0A7S0E0E2-F1
#
_entry.id   AF-A0A7S0E0E2-F1
#
_cell.length_a   1.000
_cell.length_b   1.000
_cell.length_c   1.000
_cell.angle_alpha   90.00
_cell.angle_beta   90.00
_cell.angle_gamma   90.00
#
_symmetry.space_group_name_H-M   'P 1'
#
loop_
_entity.id
_entity.type
_entity.pdbx_description
1 polymer ?
#
loop_
_entity_poly.entity_id
_entity_poly.type
_entity_poly.pdbx_seq_one_letter_code
_entity_poly.pdbx_strand_id
1 'polypeptide(L)'
;KMSKNMQGMMVLARTLQKSVSALSMLIFLVILTLVLFSTIIYFFEGPRLGSTYDPTRMQWVRVDGSPSPFESIPASMWWCLVTMTTVGYGDVYPVTFIGQLTAMLVMFWGLVVLSLPITIVGANFDEEYREMKKRKKPPLWS
;
A
#
# COMPACT_ATOMS: atom_id res chain seq x y z
N LYS A 1 12.79 7.57 -35.95
CA LYS A 1 12.27 6.46 -35.10
C LYS A 1 12.11 6.85 -33.62
N MET A 2 12.96 7.69 -33.03
CA MET A 2 12.80 8.16 -31.62
C MET A 2 11.55 9.03 -31.36
N SER A 3 11.10 9.86 -32.30
CA SER A 3 9.97 10.78 -32.08
C SER A 3 8.62 10.08 -31.80
N LYS A 4 8.36 8.91 -32.39
CA LYS A 4 7.14 8.13 -32.11
C LYS A 4 7.15 7.53 -30.69
N ASN A 5 8.33 7.12 -30.20
CA ASN A 5 8.50 6.61 -28.83
C ASN A 5 8.36 7.74 -27.79
N MET A 6 8.82 8.96 -28.13
CA MET A 6 8.62 10.16 -27.31
C MET A 6 7.15 10.60 -27.22
N GLN A 7 6.35 10.42 -28.27
CA GLN A 7 4.91 10.74 -28.23
C GLN A 7 4.16 9.85 -27.23
N GLY A 8 4.42 8.54 -27.22
CA GLY A 8 3.83 7.64 -26.22
C GLY A 8 4.21 8.01 -24.79
N MET A 9 5.49 8.32 -24.56
CA MET A 9 6.00 8.69 -23.24
C MET A 9 5.44 10.04 -22.75
N MET A 10 5.28 11.03 -23.64
CA MET A 10 4.68 12.32 -23.29
C MET A 10 3.20 12.21 -22.93
N VAL A 11 2.46 11.32 -23.57
CA VAL A 11 1.06 11.05 -23.22
C VAL A 11 0.99 10.42 -21.83
N LEU A 12 1.78 9.38 -21.57
CA LEU A 12 1.83 8.74 -20.25
C LEU A 12 2.21 9.73 -19.14
N ALA A 13 3.22 10.58 -19.37
CA ALA A 13 3.65 11.59 -18.42
C ALA A 13 2.53 12.62 -18.12
N ARG A 14 1.80 13.07 -19.13
CA ARG A 14 0.67 14.00 -18.95
C ARG A 14 -0.51 13.36 -18.22
N THR A 15 -0.84 12.10 -18.53
CA THR A 15 -1.88 11.35 -17.82
C THR A 15 -1.52 11.15 -16.35
N LEU A 16 -0.25 10.83 -16.05
CA LEU A 16 0.25 10.74 -14.68
C LEU A 16 0.14 12.09 -13.96
N GLN A 17 0.58 13.18 -14.58
CA GLN A 17 0.52 14.50 -13.97
C GLN A 17 -0.92 14.96 -13.68
N LYS A 18 -1.87 14.67 -14.58
CA LYS A 18 -3.31 14.86 -14.29
C LYS A 18 -3.77 14.00 -13.11
N SER A 19 -3.26 12.78 -13.00
CA SER A 19 -3.62 11.84 -11.92
C SER A 19 -2.97 12.18 -10.58
N VAL A 20 -1.89 12.99 -10.53
CA VAL A 20 -1.11 13.27 -9.30
C VAL A 20 -1.99 13.79 -8.17
N SER A 21 -2.96 14.69 -8.43
CA SER A 21 -3.81 15.25 -7.38
C SER A 21 -4.71 14.20 -6.70
N ALA A 22 -5.12 13.17 -7.43
CA ALA A 22 -5.94 12.08 -6.89
C ALA A 22 -5.04 11.01 -6.22
N LEU A 23 -3.89 10.71 -6.83
CA LEU A 23 -2.91 9.77 -6.30
C LEU A 23 -2.27 10.26 -4.99
N SER A 24 -2.04 11.57 -4.84
CA SER A 24 -1.47 12.13 -3.60
C SER A 24 -2.40 11.94 -2.40
N MET A 25 -3.70 12.17 -2.59
CA MET A 25 -4.73 11.91 -1.56
C MET A 25 -4.78 10.43 -1.20
N LEU A 26 -4.61 9.55 -2.20
CA LEU A 26 -4.57 8.11 -1.96
C LEU A 26 -3.32 7.67 -1.20
N ILE A 27 -2.14 8.19 -1.56
CA ILE A 27 -0.88 7.92 -0.82
C ILE A 27 -1.02 8.40 0.63
N PHE A 28 -1.63 9.58 0.84
CA PHE A 28 -1.93 10.08 2.17
C PHE A 28 -2.87 9.14 2.95
N LEU A 29 -3.93 8.64 2.32
CA LEU A 29 -4.84 7.66 2.92
C LEU A 29 -4.11 6.34 3.26
N VAL A 30 -3.24 5.85 2.37
CA VAL A 30 -2.42 4.66 2.60
C VAL A 30 -1.55 4.88 3.84
N ILE A 31 -0.81 5.99 3.92
CA ILE A 31 0.06 6.30 5.07
C ILE A 31 -0.78 6.37 6.36
N LEU A 32 -1.93 7.02 6.34
CA LEU A 32 -2.83 7.09 7.50
C LEU A 32 -3.26 5.70 7.94
N THR A 33 -3.68 4.85 7.01
CA THR A 33 -4.13 3.48 7.32
C THR A 33 -2.98 2.61 7.81
N LEU A 34 -1.77 2.77 7.25
CA LEU A 34 -0.56 2.10 7.72
C LEU A 34 -0.26 2.48 9.17
N VAL A 35 -0.28 3.78 9.50
CA VAL A 35 -0.04 4.23 10.88
C VAL A 35 -1.12 3.65 11.81
N LEU A 36 -2.39 3.72 11.42
CA LEU A 36 -3.52 3.21 12.21
C LEU A 36 -3.36 1.72 12.53
N PHE A 37 -3.18 0.87 11.51
CA PHE A 37 -3.06 -0.57 11.72
C PHE A 37 -1.75 -0.95 12.41
N SER A 38 -0.67 -0.21 12.17
CA SER A 38 0.61 -0.40 12.86
C SER A 38 0.53 -0.07 14.33
N THR A 39 -0.23 0.96 14.72
CA THR A 39 -0.50 1.25 16.12
C THR A 39 -1.32 0.12 16.74
N ILE A 40 -2.38 -0.35 16.09
CA ILE A 40 -3.21 -1.45 16.60
C ILE A 40 -2.37 -2.72 16.82
N ILE A 41 -1.60 -3.14 15.81
CA ILE A 41 -0.79 -4.37 15.92
C ILE A 41 0.31 -4.22 16.97
N TYR A 42 0.95 -3.05 17.06
CA TYR A 42 1.92 -2.75 18.11
C TYR A 42 1.31 -2.87 19.52
N PHE A 43 0.08 -2.40 19.72
CA PHE A 43 -0.58 -2.52 21.01
C PHE A 43 -0.87 -3.97 21.38
N PHE A 44 -1.30 -4.82 20.43
CA PHE A 44 -1.69 -6.20 20.70
C PHE A 44 -0.54 -7.20 20.69
N GLU A 45 0.43 -7.07 19.80
CA GLU A 45 1.59 -7.96 19.68
C GLU A 45 2.80 -7.45 20.46
N GLY A 46 2.84 -6.15 20.75
CA GLY A 46 3.99 -5.52 21.37
C GLY A 46 4.15 -5.85 22.85
N PRO A 47 5.13 -5.17 23.49
CA PRO A 47 5.55 -5.38 24.88
C PRO A 47 4.46 -5.37 25.95
N ARG A 48 3.30 -4.79 25.63
CA ARG A 48 2.24 -4.52 26.62
C ARG A 48 1.22 -5.64 26.74
N LEU A 49 0.94 -6.38 25.68
CA LEU A 49 -0.15 -7.38 25.65
C LEU A 49 0.25 -8.74 25.05
N GLY A 50 1.20 -8.77 24.10
CA GLY A 50 1.52 -9.98 23.32
C GLY A 50 2.91 -10.57 23.56
N SER A 51 3.82 -9.79 24.14
CA SER A 51 5.21 -10.18 24.35
C SER A 51 5.59 -10.09 25.82
N THR A 52 6.33 -11.09 26.33
CA THR A 52 6.89 -11.11 27.69
C THR A 52 8.37 -10.80 27.62
N TYR A 53 8.88 -10.02 28.57
CA TYR A 53 10.31 -9.74 28.65
C TYR A 53 11.04 -10.92 29.31
N ASP A 54 11.98 -11.53 28.58
CA ASP A 54 12.83 -12.60 29.11
C ASP A 54 14.15 -12.01 29.64
N PRO A 55 14.39 -12.01 30.97
CA PRO A 55 15.60 -11.43 31.55
C PRO A 55 16.87 -12.21 31.22
N THR A 56 16.79 -13.49 30.82
CA THR A 56 17.97 -14.29 30.45
C THR A 56 18.48 -13.96 29.05
N ARG A 57 17.59 -13.54 28.15
CA ARG A 57 17.91 -13.23 26.75
C ARG A 57 17.93 -11.74 26.44
N MET A 58 17.56 -10.89 27.42
CA MET A 58 17.48 -9.43 27.29
C MET A 58 16.65 -8.96 26.09
N GLN A 59 15.56 -9.67 25.77
CA GLN A 59 14.71 -9.39 24.61
C GLN A 59 13.23 -9.65 24.89
N TRP A 60 12.36 -9.02 24.11
CA TRP A 60 10.93 -9.31 24.11
C TRP A 60 10.67 -10.62 23.37
N VAL A 61 10.00 -11.55 24.05
CA VAL A 61 9.71 -12.88 23.53
C VAL A 61 8.20 -13.03 23.41
N ARG A 62 7.75 -13.55 22.27
CA ARG A 62 6.35 -13.87 22.01
C ARG A 62 5.91 -15.12 22.77
N VAL A 63 4.61 -15.43 22.69
CA VAL A 63 4.01 -16.62 23.30
C VAL A 63 4.64 -17.94 22.81
N ASP A 64 5.23 -17.95 21.62
CA ASP A 64 5.88 -19.12 21.00
C ASP A 64 7.38 -19.27 21.35
N GLY A 65 7.94 -18.35 22.13
CA GLY A 65 9.37 -18.35 22.48
C GLY A 65 10.28 -17.67 21.44
N SER A 66 9.73 -17.12 20.35
CA SER A 66 10.48 -16.38 19.34
C SER A 66 10.66 -14.89 19.69
N PRO A 67 11.70 -14.21 19.17
CA PRO A 67 11.87 -12.77 19.35
C PRO A 67 10.68 -12.00 18.79
N SER A 68 10.23 -10.97 19.51
CA SER A 68 9.15 -10.09 19.07
C SER A 68 9.64 -9.02 18.10
N PRO A 69 9.16 -8.96 16.85
CA PRO A 69 9.51 -7.92 15.90
C PRO A 69 8.66 -6.66 16.05
N PHE A 70 7.62 -6.67 16.89
CA PHE A 70 6.71 -5.55 17.11
C PHE A 70 7.19 -4.65 18.27
N GLU A 71 8.46 -4.26 18.25
CA GLU A 71 9.08 -3.48 19.33
C GLU A 71 8.78 -1.98 19.25
N SER A 72 8.44 -1.48 18.06
CA SER A 72 8.11 -0.08 17.82
C SER A 72 7.05 0.07 16.73
N ILE A 73 6.40 1.24 16.70
CA ILE A 73 5.41 1.56 15.65
C ILE A 73 6.05 1.50 14.25
N PRO A 74 7.23 2.10 13.98
CA PRO A 74 7.88 1.98 12.68
C PRO A 74 8.23 0.55 12.28
N ALA A 75 8.66 -0.29 13.24
CA ALA A 75 8.89 -1.72 12.97
C ALA A 75 7.60 -2.45 12.58
N SER A 76 6.49 -2.10 13.24
CA SER A 76 5.15 -2.63 12.92
C SER A 76 4.65 -2.14 11.55
N MET A 77 5.04 -0.94 11.13
CA MET A 77 4.73 -0.40 9.79
C MET A 77 5.34 -1.21 8.67
N TRP A 78 6.54 -1.78 8.86
CA TRP A 78 7.14 -2.67 7.86
C TRP A 78 6.24 -3.86 7.56
N TRP A 79 5.81 -4.57 8.61
CA TRP A 79 4.90 -5.70 8.46
C TRP A 79 3.55 -5.27 7.85
N CYS A 80 2.98 -4.17 8.32
CA CYS A 80 1.71 -3.67 7.81
C CYS A 80 1.80 -3.31 6.32
N LEU A 81 2.90 -2.69 5.89
CA LEU A 81 3.15 -2.33 4.49
C LEU A 81 3.29 -3.57 3.60
N VAL A 82 4.12 -4.53 4.01
CA VAL A 82 4.35 -5.80 3.29
C VAL A 82 3.06 -6.62 3.17
N THR A 83 2.25 -6.63 4.22
CA THR A 83 0.95 -7.33 4.24
C THR A 83 -0.09 -6.62 3.38
N MET A 84 -0.21 -5.29 3.51
CA MET A 84 -1.15 -4.48 2.73
C MET A 84 -0.86 -4.52 1.22
N THR A 85 0.42 -4.60 0.86
CA THR A 85 0.88 -4.76 -0.54
C THR A 85 0.85 -6.20 -1.03
N THR A 86 0.35 -7.13 -0.23
CA THR A 86 0.25 -8.58 -0.53
C THR A 86 1.59 -9.26 -0.83
N VAL A 87 2.72 -8.64 -0.47
CA VAL A 87 4.06 -9.22 -0.67
C VAL A 87 4.27 -10.40 0.27
N GLY A 88 3.98 -10.20 1.57
CA GLY A 88 3.94 -11.27 2.56
C GLY A 88 5.22 -12.11 2.67
N TYR A 89 6.37 -11.48 2.99
CA TYR A 89 7.65 -12.19 3.13
C TYR A 89 7.62 -13.33 4.16
N GLY A 90 6.76 -13.25 5.18
CA GLY A 90 6.64 -14.26 6.24
C GLY A 90 7.72 -14.18 7.32
N ASP A 91 8.58 -13.15 7.27
CA ASP A 91 9.59 -12.81 8.27
C ASP A 91 8.96 -12.32 9.59
N VAL A 92 7.90 -11.53 9.47
CA VAL A 92 7.13 -10.98 10.58
C VAL A 92 5.66 -11.35 10.42
N TYR A 93 5.04 -11.77 11.51
CA TYR A 93 3.61 -12.06 11.56
C TYR A 93 3.09 -11.98 13.00
N PRO A 94 1.82 -11.61 13.20
CA PRO A 94 1.19 -11.65 14.51
C PRO A 94 0.86 -13.07 14.92
N VAL A 95 1.08 -13.38 16.20
CA VAL A 95 0.81 -14.71 16.78
C VAL A 95 -0.39 -14.71 17.71
N THR A 96 -0.77 -13.55 18.24
CA THR A 96 -1.93 -13.42 19.12
C THR A 96 -3.23 -13.53 18.33
N PHE A 97 -4.28 -14.06 18.96
CA PHE A 97 -5.60 -14.17 18.33
C PHE A 97 -6.14 -12.83 17.81
N ILE A 98 -5.98 -11.76 18.60
CA ILE A 98 -6.43 -10.41 18.22
C ILE A 98 -5.54 -9.83 17.12
N GLY A 99 -4.22 -10.10 17.17
CA GLY A 99 -3.29 -9.69 16.12
C GLY A 99 -3.60 -10.37 14.79
N GLN A 100 -3.96 -11.65 14.80
CA GLN A 100 -4.43 -12.38 13.61
C GLN A 100 -5.73 -11.82 13.05
N LEU A 101 -6.70 -11.48 13.90
CA LEU A 101 -7.94 -10.81 13.46
C LEU A 101 -7.63 -9.45 12.81
N THR A 102 -6.70 -8.69 13.39
CA THR A 102 -6.22 -7.42 12.81
C THR A 102 -5.55 -7.65 11.46
N ALA A 103 -4.73 -8.70 11.33
CA ALA A 103 -4.09 -9.06 10.06
C ALA A 103 -5.12 -9.38 8.96
N MET A 104 -6.20 -10.08 9.29
CA MET A 104 -7.31 -10.32 8.35
C MET A 104 -7.90 -8.99 7.84
N LEU A 105 -8.16 -8.04 8.74
CA LEU A 105 -8.67 -6.72 8.37
C LEU A 105 -7.70 -5.95 7.48
N VAL A 106 -6.40 -5.97 7.81
CA VAL A 106 -5.34 -5.33 7.00
C VAL A 106 -5.29 -5.91 5.60
N MET A 107 -5.39 -7.23 5.46
CA MET A 107 -5.38 -7.90 4.15
C MET A 107 -6.57 -7.47 3.28
N PHE A 108 -7.79 -7.49 3.81
CA PHE A 108 -8.97 -7.03 3.06
C PHE A 108 -8.89 -5.54 2.72
N TRP A 109 -8.46 -4.72 3.68
CA TRP A 109 -8.31 -3.28 3.47
C TRP A 109 -7.27 -2.95 2.40
N GLY A 110 -6.14 -3.67 2.38
CA GLY A 110 -5.11 -3.52 1.36
C GLY A 110 -5.63 -3.76 -0.05
N LEU A 111 -6.44 -4.81 -0.26
CA LEU A 111 -7.05 -5.08 -1.56
C LEU A 111 -7.95 -3.93 -2.04
N VAL A 112 -8.77 -3.38 -1.13
CA VAL A 112 -9.65 -2.25 -1.46
C VAL A 112 -8.81 -1.03 -1.84
N VAL A 113 -7.79 -0.69 -1.04
CA VAL A 113 -6.97 0.50 -1.28
C VAL A 113 -6.13 0.37 -2.54
N LEU A 114 -5.57 -0.81 -2.85
CA LEU A 114 -4.79 -1.04 -4.06
C LEU A 114 -5.65 -1.01 -5.34
N SER A 115 -6.95 -1.28 -5.25
CA SER A 115 -7.86 -1.21 -6.40
C SER A 115 -8.11 0.23 -6.91
N LEU A 116 -8.04 1.21 -6.01
CA LEU A 116 -8.32 2.61 -6.29
C LEU A 116 -7.31 3.29 -7.24
N PRO A 117 -5.97 3.21 -7.06
CA PRO A 117 -5.03 3.84 -7.97
C PRO A 117 -5.10 3.23 -9.38
N ILE A 118 -5.32 1.92 -9.49
CA ILE A 118 -5.51 1.22 -10.76
C ILE A 118 -6.73 1.80 -11.49
N THR A 119 -7.83 1.98 -10.77
CA THR A 119 -9.08 2.54 -11.32
C THR A 119 -8.90 3.99 -11.78
N ILE A 120 -8.26 4.83 -10.95
CA ILE A 120 -8.03 6.26 -11.25
C ILE A 120 -7.14 6.44 -12.48
N VAL A 121 -6.01 5.72 -12.53
CA VAL A 121 -5.08 5.79 -13.66
C VAL A 121 -5.74 5.25 -14.94
N GLY A 122 -6.51 4.16 -14.84
CA GLY A 122 -7.25 3.59 -15.96
C GLY A 122 -8.28 4.56 -16.54
N ALA A 123 -9.07 5.22 -15.68
CA ALA A 123 -10.07 6.20 -16.12
C ALA A 123 -9.42 7.42 -16.81
N ASN A 124 -8.36 7.97 -16.22
CA ASN A 124 -7.63 9.10 -16.81
C ASN A 124 -6.94 8.74 -18.13
N PHE A 125 -6.48 7.48 -18.27
CA PHE A 125 -5.90 7.00 -19.51
C PHE A 125 -6.95 6.81 -20.62
N ASP A 126 -8.13 6.25 -20.31
CA ASP A 126 -9.23 6.15 -21.30
C ASP A 126 -9.67 7.53 -21.79
N GLU A 127 -9.79 8.50 -20.88
CA GLU A 127 -10.14 9.87 -21.22
C GLU A 127 -9.12 10.52 -22.17
N GLU A 128 -7.83 10.49 -21.83
CA GLU A 128 -6.77 11.08 -22.66
C GLU A 128 -6.65 10.36 -24.02
N TYR A 129 -6.86 9.04 -24.04
CA TYR A 129 -6.86 8.25 -25.28
C TYR A 129 -8.04 8.60 -26.20
N ARG A 130 -9.25 8.82 -25.64
CA ARG A 130 -10.42 9.29 -26.39
C ARG A 130 -10.19 10.67 -26.99
N GLU A 131 -9.61 11.59 -26.23
CA GLU A 131 -9.27 12.94 -26.69
C GLU A 131 -8.26 12.90 -27.86
N MET A 132 -7.23 12.05 -27.78
CA MET A 132 -6.30 11.84 -28.89
C MET A 132 -6.97 11.29 -30.15
N LYS A 133 -7.92 10.35 -30.03
CA LYS A 133 -8.68 9.82 -31.17
C LYS A 133 -9.57 10.87 -31.82
N LYS A 134 -10.23 11.74 -31.03
CA LYS A 134 -11.03 12.86 -31.56
C LYS A 134 -10.15 13.82 -32.37
N ARG A 135 -8.97 14.18 -31.87
CA ARG A 135 -8.01 15.07 -32.56
C ARG A 135 -7.47 14.52 -33.88
N LYS A 136 -7.51 13.20 -34.09
CA LYS A 136 -7.03 12.55 -35.33
C LYS A 136 -8.11 12.36 -36.40
N LYS A 137 -9.40 12.61 -36.11
CA LYS A 137 -10.43 12.56 -37.15
C LYS A 137 -10.30 13.80 -38.04
N PRO A 138 -10.09 13.65 -39.37
CA PRO A 138 -10.08 14.79 -40.28
C PRO A 138 -11.47 15.47 -40.29
N PRO A 139 -11.55 16.77 -40.60
CA PRO A 139 -12.82 17.48 -40.71
C PRO A 139 -13.71 16.79 -41.76
N LEU A 140 -15.02 16.70 -41.48
CA LEU A 140 -16.02 15.99 -42.30
C LEU A 140 -16.29 16.63 -43.68
N TRP A 141 -15.52 17.63 -44.07
CA TRP A 141 -15.63 18.38 -45.31
C TRP A 141 -14.28 18.43 -46.03
N SER A 142 -13.81 17.25 -46.45
CA SER A 142 -12.72 17.08 -47.43
C SER A 142 -13.24 16.33 -48.63
#